data_AF-A0A2C5WJ26-F1
#
_entry.id   AF-A0A2C5WJ26-F1
#
_cell.length_a   1.000
_cell.length_b   1.000
_cell.length_c   1.000
_cell.angle_alpha   90.00
_cell.angle_beta   90.00
_cell.angle_gamma   90.00
#
_symmetry.space_group_name_H-M   'P 1'
#
loop_
_entity.id
_entity.type
_entity.pdbx_description
1 polymer ?
#
loop_
_entity_poly.entity_id
_entity_poly.type
_entity_poly.pdbx_seq_one_letter_code
_entity_poly.pdbx_strand_id
1 'polypeptide(L)'
;MGLNRRQKLFASEYIKLGNATQAAINAGYSEKTAGRIAGQNLKKLEIKSYIDAEVEKMHSENIMDAKEALSILSDIARGKRDEEVLMMNPVTGEVERLMKKADNNTVIKAIVEILKRYPTAKQSEKLELEIRKLREQLDSGVEGTMNLNIVNAWEDIADGDD
;
A
#
# COMPACT_ATOMS: atom_id res chain seq x y z
N MET A 1 14.91 4.92 -30.58
CA MET A 1 15.51 3.57 -30.80
C MET A 1 15.23 2.76 -29.54
N GLY A 2 15.03 1.45 -29.64
CA GLY A 2 14.62 0.59 -28.51
C GLY A 2 15.72 -0.38 -28.08
N LEU A 3 15.64 -0.89 -26.85
CA LEU A 3 16.61 -1.85 -26.32
C LEU A 3 16.68 -3.10 -27.20
N ASN A 4 17.90 -3.52 -27.54
CA ASN A 4 18.11 -4.79 -28.20
C ASN A 4 17.91 -5.96 -27.22
N ARG A 5 17.76 -7.17 -27.77
CA ARG A 5 17.50 -8.39 -26.98
C ARG A 5 18.50 -8.62 -25.85
N ARG A 6 19.80 -8.36 -26.10
CA ARG A 6 20.86 -8.55 -25.10
C ARG A 6 20.82 -7.51 -23.99
N GLN A 7 20.45 -6.27 -24.30
CA GLN A 7 20.26 -5.22 -23.31
C GLN A 7 19.05 -5.50 -22.43
N LYS A 8 17.96 -6.06 -22.98
CA LYS A 8 16.81 -6.53 -22.20
C LYS A 8 17.20 -7.67 -21.26
N LEU A 9 17.89 -8.69 -21.77
CA LEU A 9 18.43 -9.79 -20.94
C LEU A 9 19.37 -9.28 -19.84
N PHE A 10 20.26 -8.35 -20.16
CA PHE A 10 21.13 -7.72 -19.17
C PHE A 10 20.33 -7.03 -18.07
N ALA A 11 19.32 -6.23 -18.43
CA ALA A 11 18.47 -5.55 -17.47
C ALA A 11 17.72 -6.55 -16.56
N SER A 12 17.11 -7.59 -17.13
CA SER A 12 16.41 -8.63 -16.36
C SER A 12 17.34 -9.39 -15.41
N GLU A 13 18.53 -9.78 -15.86
CA GLU A 13 19.52 -10.45 -15.00
C GLU A 13 20.07 -9.51 -13.92
N TYR A 14 20.23 -8.23 -14.23
CA TYR A 14 20.71 -7.24 -13.27
C TYR A 14 19.69 -6.99 -12.16
N ILE A 15 18.41 -6.87 -12.51
CA ILE A 15 17.30 -6.78 -11.55
C ILE A 15 17.29 -8.00 -10.61
N LYS A 16 17.49 -9.20 -11.16
CA LYS A 16 17.47 -10.45 -10.40
C LYS A 16 18.67 -10.62 -9.46
N LEU A 17 19.88 -10.25 -9.91
CA LEU A 17 21.13 -10.59 -9.22
C LEU A 17 21.73 -9.44 -8.43
N GLY A 18 21.38 -8.18 -8.72
CA GLY A 18 22.06 -6.99 -8.19
C GLY A 18 23.53 -6.85 -8.64
N ASN A 19 24.04 -7.77 -9.47
CA ASN A 19 25.43 -7.79 -9.92
C ASN A 19 25.52 -7.53 -11.42
N ALA A 20 26.06 -6.37 -11.80
CA ALA A 20 26.12 -5.93 -13.19
C ALA A 20 27.04 -6.78 -14.06
N THR A 21 28.20 -7.20 -13.53
CA THR A 21 29.15 -8.02 -14.29
C THR A 21 28.56 -9.41 -14.57
N GLN A 22 27.97 -10.05 -13.55
CA GLN A 22 27.32 -11.34 -13.71
C GLN A 22 26.10 -11.26 -14.64
N ALA A 23 25.32 -10.19 -14.54
CA ALA A 23 24.20 -9.95 -15.45
C ALA A 23 24.64 -9.81 -16.91
N ALA A 24 25.79 -9.17 -17.16
CA ALA A 24 26.35 -9.09 -18.50
C ALA A 24 26.81 -10.46 -19.02
N ILE A 25 27.43 -11.28 -18.17
CA ILE A 25 27.81 -12.66 -18.55
C ILE A 25 26.56 -13.46 -18.93
N ASN A 26 25.53 -13.45 -18.07
CA ASN A 26 24.28 -14.17 -18.30
C ASN A 26 23.52 -13.65 -19.54
N ALA A 27 23.64 -12.37 -19.87
CA ALA A 27 23.11 -11.77 -21.11
C ALA A 27 23.95 -12.08 -22.36
N GLY A 28 24.96 -12.95 -22.25
CA GLY A 28 25.78 -13.45 -23.35
C GLY A 28 26.95 -12.53 -23.75
N TYR A 29 27.33 -11.55 -22.92
CA TYR A 29 28.57 -10.78 -23.13
C TYR A 29 29.80 -11.60 -22.76
N SER A 30 30.91 -11.39 -23.47
CA SER A 30 32.13 -12.14 -23.20
C SER A 30 32.66 -11.79 -21.81
N GLU A 31 33.04 -12.80 -21.03
CA GLU A 31 33.52 -12.63 -19.66
C GLU A 31 34.65 -11.60 -19.57
N LYS A 32 35.60 -11.66 -20.52
CA LYS A 32 36.73 -10.71 -20.62
C LYS A 32 36.31 -9.24 -20.71
N THR A 33 35.11 -8.95 -21.22
CA THR A 33 34.62 -7.58 -21.39
C THR A 33 33.36 -7.26 -20.61
N ALA A 34 32.79 -8.24 -19.90
CA ALA A 34 31.49 -8.15 -19.23
C ALA A 34 31.44 -6.98 -18.24
N GLY A 35 32.47 -6.80 -17.40
CA GLY A 35 32.51 -5.70 -16.43
C GLY A 35 32.48 -4.31 -17.09
N ARG A 36 33.26 -4.12 -18.17
CA ARG A 36 33.27 -2.86 -18.93
C ARG A 36 31.92 -2.61 -19.61
N ILE A 37 31.35 -3.64 -20.23
CA ILE A 37 30.06 -3.54 -20.93
C ILE A 37 28.92 -3.29 -19.95
N ALA A 38 28.93 -3.94 -18.78
CA ALA A 38 27.97 -3.71 -17.72
C ALA A 38 27.95 -2.24 -17.29
N GLY A 39 29.13 -1.66 -17.02
CA GLY A 39 29.26 -0.24 -16.70
C GLY A 39 28.79 0.69 -17.83
N GLN A 40 29.01 0.33 -19.10
CA GLN A 40 28.49 1.08 -20.24
C GLN A 40 26.96 0.97 -20.34
N ASN A 41 26.39 -0.21 -20.10
CA ASN A 41 24.95 -0.44 -20.16
C ASN A 41 24.23 0.34 -19.07
N LEU A 42 24.73 0.36 -17.83
CA LEU A 42 24.12 1.10 -16.73
C LEU A 42 24.14 2.63 -16.93
N LYS A 43 25.05 3.15 -17.76
CA LYS A 43 25.10 4.58 -18.11
C LYS A 43 24.12 4.96 -19.23
N LYS A 44 23.56 4.00 -19.96
CA LYS A 44 22.61 4.28 -21.04
C LYS A 44 21.23 4.59 -20.47
N LEU A 45 20.72 5.77 -20.76
CA LEU A 45 19.42 6.23 -20.26
C LEU A 45 18.30 5.25 -20.59
N GLU A 46 18.25 4.74 -21.83
CA GLU A 46 17.23 3.77 -22.26
C GLU A 46 17.22 2.51 -21.38
N ILE A 47 18.39 1.98 -21.02
CA ILE A 47 18.51 0.78 -20.18
C ILE A 47 18.12 1.09 -18.74
N LYS A 48 18.54 2.24 -18.22
CA LYS A 48 18.15 2.68 -16.88
C LYS A 48 16.64 2.85 -16.76
N SER A 49 16.02 3.55 -17.71
CA SER A 49 14.57 3.72 -17.75
C SER A 49 13.82 2.39 -17.87
N TYR A 50 14.36 1.41 -18.61
CA TYR A 50 13.79 0.07 -18.66
C TYR A 50 13.89 -0.67 -17.33
N ILE A 51 15.04 -0.60 -16.64
CA ILE A 51 15.22 -1.19 -15.32
C ILE A 51 14.26 -0.55 -14.32
N ASP A 52 14.20 0.77 -14.28
CA ASP A 52 13.33 1.52 -13.35
C ASP A 52 11.85 1.17 -13.60
N ALA A 53 11.41 1.07 -14.86
CA ALA A 53 10.06 0.69 -15.21
C ALA A 53 9.71 -0.76 -14.81
N GLU A 54 10.61 -1.70 -15.02
CA GLU A 54 10.39 -3.10 -14.62
C GLU A 54 10.40 -3.25 -13.09
N VAL A 55 11.26 -2.52 -12.38
CA VAL A 55 11.28 -2.49 -10.92
C VAL A 55 10.01 -1.88 -10.37
N GLU A 56 9.54 -0.76 -10.92
CA GLU A 56 8.27 -0.14 -10.54
C GLU A 56 7.07 -1.05 -10.84
N LYS A 57 7.11 -1.77 -11.97
CA LYS A 57 6.12 -2.77 -12.31
C LYS A 57 6.10 -3.91 -11.28
N MET A 58 7.26 -4.45 -10.91
CA MET A 58 7.33 -5.47 -9.86
C MET A 58 6.87 -4.91 -8.50
N HIS A 59 7.19 -3.65 -8.17
CA HIS A 59 6.70 -3.02 -6.95
C HIS A 59 5.19 -2.87 -6.96
N SER A 60 4.61 -2.36 -8.04
CA SER A 60 3.16 -2.22 -8.19
C SER A 60 2.42 -3.56 -8.26
N GLU A 61 3.03 -4.62 -8.80
CA GLU A 61 2.46 -5.97 -8.77
C GLU A 61 2.56 -6.63 -7.37
N ASN A 62 3.59 -6.31 -6.59
CA ASN A 62 3.80 -6.88 -5.25
C ASN A 62 3.16 -6.05 -4.12
N ILE A 63 2.85 -4.79 -4.37
CA ILE A 63 2.17 -3.90 -3.42
C ILE A 63 0.68 -3.92 -3.75
N MET A 64 -0.13 -4.32 -2.79
CA MET A 64 -1.58 -4.20 -2.88
C MET A 64 -1.97 -2.74 -3.16
N ASP A 65 -2.66 -2.50 -4.27
CA ASP A 65 -3.13 -1.17 -4.60
C ASP A 65 -4.31 -0.74 -3.71
N ALA A 66 -4.61 0.55 -3.69
CA ALA A 66 -5.68 1.07 -2.82
C ALA A 66 -7.06 0.48 -3.16
N LYS A 67 -7.32 0.10 -4.41
CA LYS A 67 -8.60 -0.46 -4.85
C LYS A 67 -8.73 -1.91 -4.38
N GLU A 68 -7.65 -2.68 -4.45
CA GLU A 68 -7.57 -4.04 -3.93
C GLU A 68 -7.74 -4.05 -2.40
N ALA A 69 -7.06 -3.16 -1.68
CA ALA A 69 -7.23 -3.00 -0.24
C ALA A 69 -8.68 -2.68 0.12
N LEU A 70 -9.31 -1.73 -0.57
CA LEU A 70 -10.72 -1.38 -0.39
C LEU A 70 -11.66 -2.55 -0.71
N SER A 71 -11.33 -3.38 -1.71
CA SER A 71 -12.10 -4.58 -2.03
C SER A 71 -12.05 -5.60 -0.90
N ILE A 72 -10.89 -5.81 -0.28
CA ILE A 72 -10.74 -6.72 0.85
C ILE A 72 -11.50 -6.22 2.07
N LEU A 73 -11.35 -4.93 2.42
CA LEU A 73 -12.11 -4.31 3.51
C LEU A 73 -13.62 -4.40 3.26
N SER A 74 -14.04 -4.19 2.01
CA SER A 74 -15.42 -4.36 1.55
C SER A 74 -15.96 -5.78 1.71
N ASP A 75 -15.14 -6.80 1.49
CA ASP A 75 -15.53 -8.19 1.67
C ASP A 75 -15.63 -8.55 3.16
N ILE A 76 -14.71 -8.06 3.98
CA ILE A 76 -14.76 -8.20 5.45
C ILE A 76 -16.03 -7.54 5.98
N ALA A 77 -16.29 -6.29 5.58
CA ALA A 77 -17.47 -5.53 6.00
C ALA A 77 -18.78 -6.21 5.60
N ARG A 78 -18.79 -6.98 4.51
CA ARG A 78 -19.96 -7.75 4.04
C ARG A 78 -20.01 -9.19 4.57
N GLY A 79 -19.08 -9.60 5.45
CA GLY A 79 -19.01 -10.97 5.96
C GLY A 79 -18.70 -12.03 4.89
N LYS A 80 -18.04 -11.66 3.81
CA LYS A 80 -17.71 -12.59 2.71
C LYS A 80 -16.44 -13.40 2.94
N ARG A 81 -15.58 -12.98 3.88
CA ARG A 81 -14.34 -13.68 4.20
C ARG A 81 -14.48 -14.48 5.50
N ASP A 82 -13.92 -15.68 5.48
CA ASP A 82 -13.74 -16.51 6.66
C ASP A 82 -12.30 -16.38 7.16
N GLU A 83 -12.12 -16.48 8.47
CA GLU A 83 -10.83 -16.53 9.14
C GLU A 83 -10.68 -17.86 9.88
N GLU A 84 -9.47 -18.41 9.86
CA GLU A 84 -9.12 -19.58 10.66
C GLU A 84 -8.73 -19.12 12.07
N VAL A 85 -9.39 -19.68 13.08
CA VAL A 85 -9.04 -19.46 14.48
C VAL A 85 -8.74 -20.78 15.17
N LEU A 86 -7.80 -20.73 16.11
CA LEU A 86 -7.52 -21.84 17.01
C LEU A 86 -8.41 -21.70 18.24
N MET A 87 -9.21 -22.72 18.53
CA MET A 87 -10.09 -22.74 19.69
C MET A 87 -9.83 -24.00 20.51
N MET A 88 -9.72 -23.85 21.82
CA MET A 88 -9.63 -24.99 22.73
C MET A 88 -11.02 -25.58 22.94
N ASN A 89 -11.16 -26.87 22.68
CA ASN A 89 -12.37 -27.61 23.01
C ASN A 89 -12.45 -27.77 24.53
N PRO A 90 -13.49 -27.21 25.19
CA PRO A 90 -13.58 -27.21 26.65
C PRO A 90 -13.86 -28.59 27.24
N VAL A 91 -14.27 -29.57 26.40
CA VAL A 91 -14.58 -30.94 26.83
C VAL A 91 -13.36 -31.84 26.69
N THR A 92 -12.64 -31.75 25.57
CA THR A 92 -11.49 -32.64 25.30
C THR A 92 -10.15 -32.02 25.70
N GLY A 93 -10.07 -30.69 25.82
CA GLY A 93 -8.84 -29.95 26.08
C GLY A 93 -7.93 -29.80 24.86
N GLU A 94 -8.36 -30.28 23.68
CA GLU A 94 -7.57 -30.21 22.45
C GLU A 94 -7.77 -28.87 21.73
N VAL A 95 -6.76 -28.43 20.98
CA VAL A 95 -6.84 -27.23 20.14
C VAL A 95 -7.32 -27.63 18.75
N GLU A 96 -8.46 -27.08 18.35
CA GLU A 96 -9.08 -27.33 17.05
C GLU A 96 -8.99 -26.07 16.16
N ARG A 97 -8.86 -26.29 14.84
CA ARG A 97 -8.94 -25.22 13.82
C ARG A 97 -10.39 -25.05 13.40
N LEU A 98 -10.92 -23.84 13.56
CA LEU A 98 -12.28 -23.50 13.19
C LEU A 98 -12.29 -22.32 12.22
N MET A 99 -13.08 -22.44 11.15
CA MET A 99 -13.35 -21.35 10.23
C MET A 99 -14.58 -20.58 10.72
N LYS A 100 -14.44 -19.26 10.93
CA LYS A 100 -15.57 -18.38 11.28
C LYS A 100 -15.52 -17.09 10.47
N LYS A 101 -16.61 -16.33 10.50
CA LYS A 101 -16.62 -14.96 10.00
C LYS A 101 -15.80 -14.04 10.91
N ALA A 102 -15.30 -12.95 10.32
CA ALA A 102 -14.71 -11.86 11.08
C ALA A 102 -15.66 -11.38 12.19
N ASP A 103 -15.13 -11.06 13.36
CA ASP A 103 -15.93 -10.52 14.44
C ASP A 103 -16.45 -9.09 14.14
N ASN A 104 -17.47 -8.67 14.88
CA ASN A 104 -18.09 -7.35 14.68
C ASN A 104 -17.09 -6.21 14.82
N ASN A 105 -16.11 -6.32 15.71
CA ASN A 105 -15.07 -5.30 15.88
C ASN A 105 -14.20 -5.15 14.63
N THR A 106 -13.87 -6.27 13.99
CA THR A 106 -13.10 -6.32 12.75
C THR A 106 -13.92 -5.76 11.58
N VAL A 107 -15.21 -6.09 11.52
CA VAL A 107 -16.16 -5.51 10.56
C VAL A 107 -16.26 -3.99 10.72
N ILE A 108 -16.44 -3.50 11.95
CA ILE A 108 -16.52 -2.06 12.26
C ILE A 108 -15.23 -1.35 11.84
N LYS A 109 -14.06 -1.91 12.17
CA LYS A 109 -12.77 -1.34 11.74
C LYS A 109 -12.66 -1.25 10.21
N ALA A 110 -13.11 -2.27 9.49
CA ALA A 110 -13.09 -2.25 8.02
C ALA A 110 -14.01 -1.16 7.45
N ILE A 111 -15.20 -0.97 8.02
CA ILE A 111 -16.13 0.10 7.63
C ILE A 111 -15.53 1.47 7.90
N VAL A 112 -14.95 1.67 9.09
CA VAL A 112 -14.29 2.94 9.47
C VAL A 112 -13.17 3.28 8.48
N GLU A 113 -12.33 2.31 8.12
CA GLU A 113 -11.22 2.56 7.20
C GLU A 113 -11.69 2.93 5.78
N ILE A 114 -12.81 2.34 5.33
CA ILE A 114 -13.46 2.75 4.07
C ILE A 114 -13.99 4.19 4.16
N LEU A 115 -14.67 4.53 5.26
CA LEU A 115 -15.28 5.86 5.46
C LEU A 115 -14.24 6.98 5.66
N LYS A 116 -13.05 6.68 6.18
CA LYS A 116 -11.94 7.65 6.19
C LYS A 116 -11.56 8.11 4.78
N ARG A 117 -11.66 7.22 3.78
CA ARG A 117 -11.35 7.55 2.39
C ARG A 117 -12.54 8.13 1.64
N TYR A 118 -13.74 7.61 1.90
CA TYR A 118 -14.99 8.05 1.31
C TYR A 118 -15.98 8.46 2.40
N PRO A 119 -15.79 9.65 3.00
CA PRO A 119 -16.68 10.15 4.03
C PRO A 119 -18.10 10.31 3.49
N THR A 120 -19.08 10.16 4.37
CA THR A 120 -20.48 10.43 4.05
C THR A 120 -20.67 11.91 3.72
N ALA A 121 -21.77 12.26 3.04
CA ALA A 121 -22.07 13.66 2.71
C ALA A 121 -22.03 14.58 3.94
N LYS A 122 -22.59 14.12 5.06
CA LYS A 122 -22.60 14.85 6.34
C LYS A 122 -21.18 15.01 6.93
N GLN A 123 -20.33 13.99 6.80
CA GLN A 123 -18.93 14.05 7.25
C GLN A 123 -18.11 15.00 6.37
N SER A 124 -18.32 14.97 5.05
CA SER A 124 -17.67 15.89 4.11
C SER A 124 -18.05 17.34 4.39
N GLU A 125 -19.34 17.62 4.59
CA GLU A 125 -19.83 18.95 4.95
C GLU A 125 -19.21 19.46 6.26
N LYS A 126 -19.15 18.60 7.29
CA LYS A 126 -18.48 18.95 8.55
C LYS A 126 -17.00 19.29 8.35
N LEU A 127 -16.27 18.49 7.57
CA LEU A 127 -14.85 18.73 7.29
C LEU A 127 -14.63 20.04 6.52
N GLU A 128 -15.49 20.35 5.55
CA GLU A 128 -15.45 21.62 4.82
C GLU A 128 -15.66 22.83 5.73
N LEU A 129 -16.62 22.74 6.66
CA LEU A 129 -16.86 23.78 7.66
C LEU A 129 -15.68 23.96 8.62
N GLU A 130 -15.04 22.87 9.05
CA GLU A 130 -13.83 22.92 9.88
C GLU A 130 -12.66 23.57 9.13
N ILE A 131 -12.42 23.18 7.87
CA ILE A 131 -11.40 23.80 7.01
C ILE A 131 -11.66 25.30 6.84
N ARG A 132 -12.92 25.68 6.63
CA ARG A 132 -13.32 27.09 6.51
C ARG A 132 -13.03 27.86 7.79
N LYS A 133 -13.43 27.32 8.95
CA LYS A 133 -13.18 27.94 10.25
C LYS A 133 -11.68 28.11 10.52
N LEU A 134 -10.87 27.09 10.21
CA LEU A 134 -9.40 27.15 10.36
C LEU A 134 -8.77 28.22 9.46
N ARG A 135 -9.26 28.36 8.22
CA ARG A 135 -8.82 29.43 7.31
C ARG A 135 -9.18 30.81 7.84
N GLU A 136 -10.41 31.02 8.28
CA GLU A 136 -10.85 32.28 8.88
C GLU A 136 -10.06 32.64 10.14
N GLN A 137 -9.70 31.64 10.97
CA GLN A 137 -8.82 31.83 12.12
C GLN A 137 -7.40 32.25 11.73
N LEU A 138 -6.80 31.59 10.72
CA LEU A 138 -5.49 31.95 10.18
C LEU A 138 -5.48 33.38 9.62
N ASP A 139 -6.53 33.77 8.89
CA ASP A 139 -6.65 35.10 8.28
C ASP A 139 -6.90 36.21 9.32
N SER A 140 -7.50 35.89 10.47
CA SER A 140 -7.78 36.85 11.55
C SER A 140 -6.56 37.27 12.38
N GLY A 141 -5.38 36.67 12.15
CA GLY A 141 -4.14 37.03 12.85
C GLY A 141 -4.16 36.80 14.37
N VAL A 142 -5.15 36.08 14.89
CA VAL A 142 -5.17 35.69 16.30
C VAL A 142 -4.21 34.51 16.46
N GLU A 143 -2.99 34.80 16.93
CA GLU A 143 -2.07 33.80 17.48
C GLU A 143 -2.68 33.21 18.78
N GLY A 144 -3.72 32.40 18.61
CA GLY A 144 -4.14 31.48 19.65
C GLY A 144 -3.07 30.42 19.80
N THR A 145 -2.60 30.19 21.03
CA THR A 145 -1.66 29.13 21.36
C THR A 145 -2.12 27.83 20.70
N MET A 146 -1.32 27.32 19.75
CA MET A 146 -1.59 26.05 19.06
C MET A 146 -1.45 24.89 20.05
N ASN A 147 -2.49 24.65 20.85
CA ASN A 147 -2.73 23.34 21.41
C ASN A 147 -3.34 22.48 20.30
N LEU A 148 -2.48 21.91 19.46
CA LEU A 148 -2.82 20.81 18.57
C LEU A 148 -3.13 19.57 19.43
N ASN A 149 -4.31 19.57 20.04
CA ASN A 149 -4.93 18.35 20.50
C ASN A 149 -5.46 17.66 19.24
N ILE A 150 -4.70 16.69 18.72
CA ILE A 150 -5.23 15.70 17.79
C ILE A 150 -6.18 14.84 18.63
N VAL A 151 -7.38 15.35 18.88
CA VAL A 151 -8.45 14.55 19.46
C VAL A 151 -8.89 13.64 18.33
N ASN A 152 -8.88 12.33 18.55
CA ASN A 152 -9.60 11.39 17.68
C ASN A 152 -11.09 11.73 17.77
N ALA A 153 -11.55 12.71 16.98
CA ALA A 153 -12.90 13.28 17.04
C ALA A 153 -14.00 12.34 16.49
N TRP A 154 -13.75 11.03 16.53
CA TRP A 154 -14.62 9.98 16.00
C TRP A 154 -15.24 9.09 17.09
N GLU A 155 -14.87 9.23 18.36
CA GLU A 155 -15.49 8.48 19.46
C GLU A 155 -16.76 9.15 20.04
N ASP A 156 -17.04 10.42 19.71
CA ASP A 156 -18.16 11.20 20.29
C ASP A 156 -19.32 11.48 19.32
N ILE A 157 -19.47 10.70 18.24
CA ILE A 157 -20.70 10.77 17.44
C ILE A 157 -21.74 9.94 18.18
N ALA A 158 -22.68 10.60 18.86
CA ALA A 158 -23.86 9.94 19.41
C ALA A 158 -24.55 9.15 18.29
N ASP A 159 -24.66 7.84 18.47
CA ASP A 159 -25.54 7.00 17.67
C ASP A 159 -26.94 7.59 17.81
N GLY A 160 -27.52 8.01 16.67
CA GLY A 160 -28.83 8.64 16.60
C GLY A 160 -29.96 7.64 16.77
N ASP A 161 -29.93 6.89 17.87
CA ASP A 161 -31.05 6.08 18.35
C ASP A 161 -31.69 6.83 19.52
N ASP A 162 -32.71 7.61 19.19
CA ASP A 162 -33.85 7.87 20.09
C ASP A 162 -34.70 6.60 20.23
#